data_AF-A0A6C0DHW0-F1
#
_entry.id   AF-A0A6C0DHW0-F1
#
_cell.length_a   1.000
_cell.length_b   1.000
_cell.length_c   1.000
_cell.angle_alpha   90.00
_cell.angle_beta   90.00
_cell.angle_gamma   90.00
#
_symmetry.space_group_name_H-M   'P 1'
#
loop_
_entity.id
_entity.type
_entity.pdbx_description
1 polymer ?
#
loop_
_entity_poly.entity_id
_entity_poly.type
_entity_poly.pdbx_seq_one_letter_code
_entity_poly.pdbx_strand_id
1 'polypeptide(L)'
;MCDHCKQIAPGYAFEHKERCPFQMGLLCNRCARFGHTADMCQIPESEYAHPNYREQLVPPTHLDKHSITTRVPILSVSTTIHEFNHTTSPLSTNGVIEIEDDNVVIRQFLRNRRIPCPRPDTKGAYKRLRDILDAYAKKQNKRVEYGFLKSGL
;
A
#
# COMPACT_ATOMS: atom_id res chain seq x y z
N MET A 1 7.11 11.57 -36.50
CA MET A 1 7.03 10.39 -35.59
C MET A 1 8.43 9.78 -35.44
N CYS A 2 8.94 9.62 -34.21
CA CYS A 2 10.25 8.99 -34.00
C CYS A 2 10.19 7.46 -34.12
N ASP A 3 11.34 6.81 -34.31
CA ASP A 3 11.41 5.37 -34.55
C ASP A 3 10.94 4.54 -33.34
N HIS A 4 11.16 5.02 -32.12
CA HIS A 4 10.66 4.38 -30.91
C HIS A 4 9.12 4.33 -30.86
N CYS A 5 8.44 5.42 -31.25
CA CYS A 5 6.98 5.45 -31.35
C CYS A 5 6.45 4.46 -32.40
N LYS A 6 7.14 4.36 -33.55
CA LYS A 6 6.76 3.43 -34.63
C LYS A 6 6.83 1.98 -34.18
N GLN A 7 7.82 1.64 -33.36
CA GLN A 7 8.03 0.30 -32.83
C GLN A 7 7.00 -0.07 -31.75
N ILE A 8 6.73 0.83 -30.81
CA ILE A 8 5.88 0.53 -29.64
C ILE A 8 4.39 0.58 -29.96
N ALA A 9 3.95 1.51 -30.80
CA ALA A 9 2.54 1.71 -31.10
C ALA A 9 2.32 1.94 -32.61
N PRO A 10 2.56 0.92 -33.44
CA PRO A 10 2.33 1.03 -34.88
C PRO A 10 0.86 1.37 -35.15
N GLY A 11 0.62 2.54 -35.75
CA GLY A 11 -0.72 3.05 -36.05
C GLY A 11 -1.24 4.15 -35.11
N TYR A 12 -0.64 4.32 -33.93
CA TYR A 12 -0.92 5.48 -33.07
C TYR A 12 0.06 6.61 -33.39
N ALA A 13 -0.36 7.46 -34.33
CA ALA A 13 0.47 8.57 -34.78
C ALA A 13 0.40 9.76 -33.84
N PHE A 14 1.43 9.93 -33.01
CA PHE A 14 1.67 11.20 -32.30
C PHE A 14 2.97 11.82 -32.79
N GLU A 15 2.84 12.99 -33.43
CA GLU A 15 4.00 13.81 -33.76
C GLU A 15 4.50 14.54 -32.52
N HIS A 16 5.81 14.50 -32.30
CA HIS A 16 6.47 15.27 -31.26
C HIS A 16 7.78 15.83 -31.84
N LYS A 17 8.08 17.09 -31.52
CA LYS A 17 9.34 17.75 -31.90
C LYS A 17 10.45 17.55 -30.88
N GLU A 18 10.07 17.25 -29.64
CA GLU A 18 10.98 17.09 -28.50
C GLU A 18 11.28 15.61 -28.22
N ARG A 19 11.78 15.31 -27.02
CA ARG A 19 12.04 13.93 -26.56
C ARG A 19 10.77 13.07 -26.69
N CYS A 20 10.95 11.81 -27.07
CA CYS A 20 9.85 10.87 -27.28
C CYS A 20 9.04 10.69 -25.99
N PRO A 21 7.70 10.92 -26.01
CA PRO A 21 6.87 10.83 -24.81
C PRO A 21 6.81 9.41 -24.25
N PHE A 22 6.80 8.38 -25.11
CA PHE A 22 6.90 6.99 -24.67
C PHE A 22 8.21 6.74 -23.94
N GLN A 23 9.32 7.16 -24.55
CA GLN A 23 10.64 6.98 -23.94
C GLN A 23 10.76 7.72 -22.60
N MET A 24 10.26 8.95 -22.54
CA MET A 24 10.25 9.76 -21.31
C MET A 24 9.34 9.20 -20.21
N GLY A 25 8.35 8.37 -20.56
CA GLY A 25 7.49 7.65 -19.62
C GLY A 25 8.09 6.32 -19.12
N LEU A 26 9.14 5.80 -19.76
CA LEU A 26 9.77 4.55 -19.35
C LEU A 26 10.64 4.77 -18.11
N LEU A 27 10.20 4.22 -16.98
CA LEU A 27 11.00 4.11 -15.77
C LEU A 27 11.80 2.80 -15.79
N CYS A 28 13.12 2.88 -15.76
CA CYS A 28 13.98 1.73 -15.65
C CYS A 28 13.91 1.16 -14.22
N ASN A 29 13.53 -0.11 -14.10
CA ASN A 29 13.47 -0.81 -12.81
C ASN A 29 14.85 -1.03 -12.18
N ARG A 30 15.93 -1.17 -12.96
CA ARG A 30 17.29 -1.39 -12.43
C ARG A 30 17.88 -0.17 -11.73
N CYS A 31 17.71 1.01 -12.34
CA CYS A 31 18.36 2.24 -11.86
C CYS A 31 17.40 3.32 -11.36
N ALA A 32 16.09 3.07 -11.42
CA ALA A 32 15.03 4.04 -11.08
C ALA A 32 15.18 5.39 -11.82
N ARG A 33 15.58 5.38 -13.09
CA ARG A 33 15.67 6.58 -13.95
C ARG A 33 14.79 6.45 -15.19
N PHE A 34 14.31 7.59 -15.70
CA PHE A 34 13.50 7.65 -16.90
C PHE A 34 14.33 7.61 -18.19
N GLY A 35 13.72 7.20 -19.30
CA GLY A 35 14.28 7.35 -20.64
C GLY A 35 14.83 6.09 -21.28
N HIS A 36 14.82 4.95 -20.58
CA HIS A 36 15.33 3.69 -21.09
C HIS A 36 14.69 2.48 -20.40
N THR A 37 14.78 1.33 -21.05
CA THR A 37 14.36 0.03 -20.53
C THR A 37 15.50 -0.67 -19.78
N ALA A 38 15.19 -1.73 -19.04
CA ALA A 38 16.16 -2.45 -18.21
C ALA A 38 17.32 -3.06 -19.02
N ASP A 39 17.03 -3.54 -20.23
CA ASP A 39 17.98 -4.12 -21.19
C ASP A 39 18.98 -3.09 -21.75
N MET A 40 18.62 -1.81 -21.80
CA MET A 40 19.51 -0.72 -22.21
C MET A 40 20.19 -0.03 -21.02
N CYS A 41 19.98 -0.53 -19.80
CA CYS A 41 20.55 0.08 -18.60
C CYS A 41 22.04 -0.25 -18.48
N GLN A 42 22.85 0.79 -18.25
CA GLN A 42 24.30 0.66 -18.08
C GLN A 42 24.71 0.39 -16.63
N ILE A 43 23.76 0.37 -15.69
CA ILE A 43 24.05 0.06 -14.29
C ILE A 43 24.23 -1.46 -14.13
N PRO A 44 25.29 -1.92 -13.45
CA PRO A 44 25.49 -3.34 -13.16
C PRO A 44 24.28 -3.96 -12.46
N GLU A 45 23.97 -5.22 -12.75
CA GLU A 45 22.82 -5.91 -12.11
C GLU A 45 22.94 -5.99 -10.58
N SER A 46 24.17 -5.97 -10.05
CA SER A 46 24.46 -5.93 -8.62
C SER A 46 24.09 -4.60 -7.96
N GLU A 47 23.91 -3.53 -8.73
CA GLU A 47 23.67 -2.17 -8.25
C GLU A 47 22.22 -1.75 -8.51
N TYR A 48 21.27 -2.54 -8.01
CA TYR A 48 19.85 -2.21 -8.13
C TYR A 48 19.51 -0.99 -7.27
N ALA A 49 19.06 0.08 -7.91
CA ALA A 49 18.58 1.28 -7.24
C ALA A 49 17.05 1.26 -7.13
N HIS A 50 16.54 1.40 -5.91
CA HIS A 50 15.12 1.59 -5.66
C HIS A 50 14.78 3.07 -5.54
N PRO A 51 13.60 3.50 -6.00
CA PRO A 51 13.11 4.84 -5.71
C PRO A 51 12.82 4.95 -4.21
N ASN A 52 13.39 5.97 -3.57
CA ASN A 52 13.21 6.28 -2.15
C ASN A 52 12.04 7.25 -1.93
N TYR A 53 11.69 8.04 -2.96
CA TYR A 53 10.64 9.05 -2.92
C TYR A 53 9.63 8.86 -4.06
N ARG A 54 8.36 9.19 -3.81
CA ARG A 54 7.27 9.03 -4.80
C ARG A 54 7.53 9.83 -6.06
N GLU A 55 8.17 10.99 -5.93
CA GLU A 55 8.51 11.88 -7.03
C GLU A 55 9.51 11.23 -7.99
N GLN A 56 10.30 10.23 -7.56
CA GLN A 56 11.16 9.45 -8.46
C GLN A 56 10.38 8.50 -9.39
N LEU A 57 9.10 8.27 -9.11
CA LEU A 57 8.17 7.51 -9.97
C LEU A 57 7.41 8.40 -10.96
N VAL A 58 7.60 9.72 -10.88
CA VAL A 58 6.94 10.69 -11.75
C VAL A 58 7.93 11.14 -12.82
N PRO A 59 7.56 11.13 -14.12
CA PRO A 59 8.46 11.59 -15.16
C PRO A 59 8.90 13.05 -14.92
N PRO A 60 10.17 13.41 -15.19
CA PRO A 60 10.70 14.74 -14.88
C PRO A 60 9.88 15.88 -15.49
N THR A 61 9.33 15.68 -16.69
CA THR A 61 8.47 16.66 -17.37
C THR A 61 7.22 17.02 -16.57
N HIS A 62 6.67 16.07 -15.80
CA HIS A 62 5.53 16.32 -14.94
C HIS A 62 5.93 17.00 -13.63
N LEU A 63 7.11 16.69 -13.10
CA LEU A 63 7.64 17.38 -11.92
C LEU A 63 7.80 18.88 -12.19
N ASP A 64 8.42 19.22 -13.33
CA ASP A 64 8.64 20.61 -13.76
C ASP A 64 7.31 21.32 -14.04
N LYS A 65 6.41 20.68 -14.79
CA LYS A 65 5.11 21.25 -15.16
C LYS A 65 4.24 21.60 -13.95
N HIS A 66 4.33 20.81 -12.88
CA HIS A 66 3.51 20.97 -11.68
C HIS A 66 4.27 21.58 -10.50
N SER A 67 5.52 22.03 -10.71
CA SER A 67 6.38 22.60 -9.67
C SER A 67 6.50 21.70 -8.44
N ILE A 68 6.55 20.38 -8.65
CA ILE A 68 6.62 19.41 -7.56
C ILE A 68 8.08 19.38 -7.06
N THR A 69 8.28 19.90 -5.85
CA THR A 69 9.59 19.92 -5.16
C THR A 69 9.62 19.08 -3.89
N THR A 70 8.50 18.43 -3.56
CA THR A 70 8.37 17.56 -2.40
C THR A 70 9.25 16.31 -2.53
N ARG A 71 9.55 15.69 -1.39
CA ARG A 71 10.27 14.41 -1.32
C ARG A 71 9.52 13.48 -0.39
N VAL A 72 8.36 13.00 -0.85
CA VAL A 72 7.51 12.13 -0.06
C VAL A 72 8.14 10.73 -0.03
N PRO A 73 8.58 10.23 1.14
CA PRO A 73 9.22 8.92 1.22
C PRO A 73 8.27 7.81 0.74
N ILE A 74 8.82 6.86 0.00
CA ILE A 74 8.15 5.59 -0.26
C ILE A 74 8.35 4.74 0.99
N LEU A 75 7.31 4.68 1.83
CA LEU A 75 7.28 3.75 2.94
C LEU A 75 7.20 2.36 2.33
N SER A 76 8.32 1.64 2.33
CA SER A 76 8.35 0.22 2.01
C SER A 76 7.45 -0.49 3.01
N VAL A 77 6.24 -0.82 2.58
CA VAL A 77 5.41 -1.79 3.28
C VAL A 77 6.22 -3.08 3.22
N SER A 78 6.70 -3.53 4.39
CA SER A 78 7.39 -4.80 4.54
C SER A 78 6.66 -5.85 3.70
N THR A 79 7.37 -6.43 2.73
CA THR A 79 6.92 -7.52 1.87
C THR A 79 6.69 -8.76 2.72
N THR A 80 5.58 -8.74 3.47
CA THR A 80 4.80 -9.96 3.68
C THR A 80 3.85 -9.98 2.51
N ILE A 81 4.13 -10.88 1.57
CA ILE A 81 3.25 -11.24 0.47
C ILE A 81 1.95 -11.75 1.11
N HIS A 82 0.98 -10.87 1.31
CA HIS A 82 -0.42 -11.22 1.44
C HIS A 82 -1.17 -10.35 0.43
N GLU A 83 -1.45 -11.00 -0.70
CA GLU A 83 -2.61 -10.76 -1.56
C GLU A 83 -2.77 -9.34 -2.12
N PHE A 84 -2.40 -9.20 -3.40
CA PHE A 84 -3.09 -8.33 -4.34
C PHE A 84 -4.57 -8.75 -4.43
N ASN A 85 -5.38 -8.34 -3.46
CA ASN A 85 -6.81 -8.21 -3.65
C ASN A 85 -7.08 -6.74 -3.94
N HIS A 86 -7.58 -6.47 -5.14
CA HIS A 86 -8.25 -5.22 -5.49
C HIS A 86 -9.37 -4.96 -4.49
N THR A 87 -9.03 -4.28 -3.40
CA THR A 87 -9.97 -3.71 -2.46
C THR A 87 -9.45 -2.32 -2.23
N THR A 88 -10.23 -1.34 -2.71
CA THR A 88 -10.22 0.05 -2.20
C THR A 88 -9.69 0.06 -0.78
N SER A 89 -8.51 0.66 -0.58
CA SER A 89 -7.93 0.83 0.75
C SER A 89 -9.03 1.36 1.67
N PRO A 90 -9.41 0.67 2.77
CA PRO A 90 -10.00 1.42 3.84
C PRO A 90 -8.87 2.35 4.27
N LEU A 91 -9.17 3.64 4.27
CA LEU A 91 -8.44 4.63 5.05
C LEU A 91 -7.93 3.93 6.31
N SER A 92 -6.64 4.06 6.57
CA SER A 92 -6.11 3.81 7.90
C SER A 92 -7.02 4.50 8.91
N THR A 93 -7.91 3.74 9.55
CA THR A 93 -8.67 4.17 10.72
C THR A 93 -7.68 4.14 11.86
N ASN A 94 -6.72 5.06 11.82
CA ASN A 94 -5.83 5.39 12.91
C ASN A 94 -6.71 5.78 14.11
N GLY A 95 -7.12 4.77 14.89
CA GLY A 95 -7.99 4.93 16.04
C GLY A 95 -9.14 3.93 16.18
N VAL A 96 -9.36 2.95 15.29
CA VAL A 96 -10.50 2.01 15.42
C VAL A 96 -10.05 0.54 15.40
N ILE A 97 -10.62 -0.27 16.28
CA ILE A 97 -10.58 -1.73 16.25
C ILE A 97 -11.96 -2.19 15.79
N GLU A 98 -12.05 -2.56 14.51
CA GLU A 98 -13.25 -3.17 13.95
C GLU A 98 -13.23 -4.67 14.29
N ILE A 99 -14.32 -5.15 14.90
CA ILE A 99 -14.44 -6.56 15.27
C ILE A 99 -15.89 -7.03 15.10
N GLU A 100 -16.03 -8.29 14.72
CA GLU A 100 -17.33 -8.93 14.73
C GLU A 100 -17.90 -9.00 16.15
N ASP A 101 -19.20 -8.73 16.31
CA ASP A 101 -19.88 -8.86 17.61
C ASP A 101 -20.14 -10.34 17.97
N ASP A 102 -19.07 -11.12 17.97
CA ASP A 102 -19.06 -12.54 18.30
C ASP A 102 -18.05 -12.84 19.41
N ASN A 103 -18.49 -13.58 20.42
CA ASN A 103 -17.68 -13.87 21.61
C ASN A 103 -16.45 -14.75 21.32
N VAL A 104 -16.54 -15.62 20.30
CA VAL A 104 -15.42 -16.45 19.84
C VAL A 104 -14.39 -15.57 19.15
N VAL A 105 -14.85 -14.67 18.26
CA VAL A 105 -14.00 -13.72 17.55
C VAL A 105 -13.28 -12.78 18.52
N ILE A 106 -14.00 -12.19 19.47
CA ILE A 106 -13.42 -11.31 20.51
C ILE A 106 -12.39 -12.07 21.36
N ARG A 107 -12.67 -13.32 21.77
CA ARG A 107 -11.69 -14.14 22.51
C ARG A 107 -10.45 -14.42 21.70
N GLN A 108 -10.60 -14.78 20.42
CA GLN A 108 -9.47 -15.07 19.56
C GLN A 108 -8.61 -13.82 19.36
N PHE A 109 -9.24 -12.66 19.16
CA PHE A 109 -8.57 -11.37 19.04
C PHE A 109 -7.70 -11.04 20.26
N LEU A 110 -8.24 -11.24 21.48
CA LEU A 110 -7.54 -10.99 22.73
C LEU A 110 -6.42 -12.02 22.98
N ARG A 111 -6.65 -13.30 22.67
CA ARG A 111 -5.64 -14.38 22.78
C ARG A 111 -4.44 -14.15 21.86
N ASN A 112 -4.68 -13.74 20.62
CA ASN A 112 -3.60 -13.41 19.67
C ASN A 112 -2.68 -12.29 20.21
N ARG A 113 -3.23 -11.42 21.07
CA ARG A 113 -2.51 -10.33 21.74
C ARG A 113 -2.00 -10.68 23.13
N ARG A 114 -2.07 -11.97 23.51
CA ARG A 114 -1.67 -12.50 24.82
C ARG A 114 -2.39 -11.83 25.99
N ILE A 115 -3.64 -11.40 25.78
CA ILE A 115 -4.49 -10.81 26.82
C ILE A 115 -5.31 -11.92 27.49
N PRO A 116 -5.24 -12.06 28.83
CA PRO A 116 -6.02 -13.06 29.56
C PRO A 116 -7.52 -12.87 29.35
N CYS A 117 -8.23 -13.95 29.03
CA CYS A 117 -9.68 -13.96 28.82
C CYS A 117 -10.38 -14.79 29.92
N PRO A 118 -11.58 -14.38 30.37
CA PRO A 118 -12.38 -15.17 31.30
C PRO A 118 -12.82 -16.50 30.65
N ARG A 119 -12.98 -17.55 31.46
CA ARG A 119 -13.47 -18.84 30.97
C ARG A 119 -14.95 -18.73 30.53
N PRO A 120 -15.41 -19.51 29.51
CA PRO A 120 -16.78 -19.43 28.98
C PRO A 120 -17.87 -19.64 30.04
N ASP A 121 -17.60 -20.55 30.96
CA ASP A 121 -18.41 -21.00 32.09
C ASP A 121 -18.55 -19.97 33.22
N THR A 122 -17.82 -18.85 33.18
CA THR A 122 -17.89 -17.83 34.23
C THR A 122 -19.13 -16.95 34.06
N LYS A 123 -19.89 -16.72 35.14
CA LYS A 123 -21.04 -15.79 35.13
C LYS A 123 -20.61 -14.40 34.68
N GLY A 124 -21.26 -13.88 33.63
CA GLY A 124 -20.93 -12.57 33.05
C GLY A 124 -19.65 -12.54 32.21
N ALA A 125 -19.12 -13.69 31.79
CA ALA A 125 -17.91 -13.78 30.98
C ALA A 125 -17.96 -12.90 29.72
N TYR A 126 -19.12 -12.80 29.06
CA TYR A 126 -19.29 -12.01 27.85
C TYR A 126 -19.12 -10.51 28.07
N LYS A 127 -19.74 -9.97 29.14
CA LYS A 127 -19.57 -8.56 29.50
C LYS A 127 -18.11 -8.26 29.83
N ARG A 128 -17.48 -9.11 30.66
CA ARG A 128 -16.06 -8.97 31.02
C ARG A 128 -15.14 -9.04 29.80
N LEU A 129 -15.48 -9.85 28.81
CA LEU A 129 -14.71 -9.98 27.58
C LEU A 129 -14.70 -8.67 26.77
N ARG A 130 -15.88 -8.03 26.64
CA ARG A 130 -16.01 -6.70 26.01
C ARG A 130 -15.30 -5.62 26.82
N ASP A 131 -15.45 -5.63 28.15
CA ASP A 131 -14.75 -4.69 29.03
C ASP A 131 -13.22 -4.77 28.87
N ILE A 132 -12.68 -5.98 28.71
CA ILE A 132 -11.24 -6.21 28.45
C ILE A 132 -10.83 -5.66 27.08
N LEU A 133 -11.65 -5.88 26.05
CA LEU A 133 -11.39 -5.36 24.71
C LEU A 133 -11.40 -3.83 24.69
N ASP A 134 -12.37 -3.19 25.32
CA ASP A 134 -12.47 -1.73 25.41
C ASP A 134 -11.30 -1.15 26.22
N ALA A 135 -10.91 -1.78 27.32
CA ALA A 135 -9.75 -1.36 28.11
C ALA A 135 -8.44 -1.49 27.31
N TYR A 136 -8.30 -2.55 26.51
CA TYR A 136 -7.17 -2.69 25.60
C TYR A 136 -7.17 -1.60 24.52
N ALA A 137 -8.31 -1.35 23.89
CA ALA A 137 -8.43 -0.31 22.86
C ALA A 137 -8.04 1.06 23.41
N LYS A 138 -8.52 1.43 24.59
CA LYS A 138 -8.15 2.68 25.28
C LYS A 138 -6.64 2.80 25.51
N LYS A 139 -5.98 1.73 25.98
CA LYS A 139 -4.50 1.73 26.15
C LYS A 139 -3.75 1.96 24.84
N GLN A 140 -4.34 1.61 23.71
CA GLN A 140 -3.77 1.78 22.38
C GLN A 140 -4.22 3.09 21.71
N ASN A 141 -4.93 3.98 22.43
CA ASN A 141 -5.59 5.16 21.86
C ASN A 141 -6.51 4.83 20.68
N LYS A 142 -7.29 3.74 20.83
CA LYS A 142 -8.28 3.27 19.84
C LYS A 142 -9.67 3.14 20.47
N ARG A 143 -10.71 3.25 19.65
CA ARG A 143 -12.10 2.88 19.95
C ARG A 143 -12.43 1.52 19.36
N VAL A 144 -13.41 0.81 19.92
CA VAL A 144 -13.89 -0.47 19.39
C VAL A 144 -15.18 -0.21 18.61
N GLU A 145 -15.29 -0.81 17.44
CA GLU A 145 -16.51 -0.78 16.62
C GLU A 145 -16.97 -2.22 16.38
N TYR A 146 -18.15 -2.54 16.93
CA TYR A 146 -18.78 -3.85 16.81
C TYR A 146 -19.68 -3.85 15.59
N GLY A 147 -19.47 -4.76 14.62
CA GLY A 147 -20.28 -4.81 13.41
C GLY A 147 -20.24 -6.17 12.72
N PHE A 148 -21.13 -6.39 11.76
CA PHE A 148 -21.08 -7.58 10.89
C PHE A 148 -19.99 -7.35 9.85
N LEU A 149 -18.87 -8.08 9.94
CA LEU A 149 -17.93 -8.17 8.83
C LEU A 149 -18.67 -8.85 7.68
N LYS A 150 -19.12 -8.09 6.66
CA LYS A 150 -19.79 -8.66 5.49
C LYS A 150 -18.84 -9.66 4.84
N SER A 151 -19.12 -10.95 5.02
CA SER A 151 -18.48 -12.04 4.30
C SER A 151 -18.81 -11.86 2.82
N GLY A 152 -17.87 -11.32 2.05
CA GLY A 152 -17.98 -11.26 0.60
C GLY A 152 -17.73 -12.64 0.03
N LEU A 153 -18.80 -13.25 -0.50
CA LEU A 153 -18.79 -14.34 -1.48
C LEU A 153 -18.07 -13.92 -2.76
#